data_AF-A0A1F7CVB0-F1
#
_entry.id   AF-A0A1F7CVB0-F1
#
_cell.length_a   1.000
_cell.length_b   1.000
_cell.length_c   1.000
_cell.angle_alpha   90.00
_cell.angle_beta   90.00
_cell.angle_gamma   90.00
#
_symmetry.space_group_name_H-M   'P 1'
#
loop_
_entity.id
_entity.type
_entity.pdbx_description
1 polymer ?
#
loop_
_entity_poly.entity_id
_entity_poly.type
_entity_poly.pdbx_seq_one_letter_code
_entity_poly.pdbx_strand_id
1 'polypeptide(L)'
;MPDIMKVTKDGRTYALFFSKSLTTEGIRFLTEHEDAFQVGLMERPKGYKVKPHQHAERSTELRTVSEFIYVEKGKVRVTVFDEAWGELAKQDLSGGDFFLFLRGGHALEALEPVRMIEVKQGPFSGDPKVFREQSK
;
A
#
# COMPACT_ATOMS: atom_id res chain seq x y z
N MET A 1 5.66 5.33 -14.17
CA MET A 1 6.45 4.57 -13.18
C MET A 1 6.55 3.13 -13.64
N PRO A 2 7.53 2.32 -13.18
CA PRO A 2 7.50 0.89 -13.46
C PRO A 2 6.21 0.25 -12.93
N ASP A 3 5.83 -0.90 -13.47
CA ASP A 3 4.60 -1.61 -13.09
C ASP A 3 4.50 -1.81 -11.57
N ILE A 4 5.62 -2.17 -10.94
CA ILE A 4 5.77 -2.23 -9.48
C ILE A 4 7.07 -1.51 -9.10
N MET A 5 6.98 -0.61 -8.13
CA MET A 5 8.14 0.01 -7.50
C MET A 5 8.17 -0.40 -6.02
N LYS A 6 9.29 -0.99 -5.58
CA LYS A 6 9.54 -1.31 -4.17
C LYS A 6 10.46 -0.24 -3.59
N VAL A 7 10.09 0.33 -2.44
CA VAL A 7 10.96 1.19 -1.64
C VAL A 7 11.55 0.35 -0.53
N THR A 8 12.87 0.21 -0.51
CA THR A 8 13.58 -0.67 0.42
C THR A 8 14.75 0.03 1.07
N LYS A 9 15.00 -0.28 2.34
CA LYS A 9 16.20 0.15 3.09
C LYS A 9 16.61 -1.01 4.01
N ASP A 10 17.91 -1.30 4.06
CA ASP A 10 18.49 -2.34 4.93
C ASP A 10 17.79 -3.71 4.83
N GLY A 11 17.46 -4.11 3.59
CA GLY A 11 16.78 -5.39 3.30
C GLY A 11 15.30 -5.43 3.69
N ARG A 12 14.69 -4.31 4.09
CA ARG A 12 13.28 -4.21 4.48
C ARG A 12 12.49 -3.38 3.46
N THR A 13 11.27 -3.81 3.15
CA THR A 13 10.32 -3.06 2.32
C THR A 13 9.53 -2.08 3.18
N TYR A 14 9.50 -0.82 2.75
CA TYR A 14 8.73 0.26 3.39
C TYR A 14 7.43 0.53 2.66
N ALA A 15 7.48 0.58 1.33
CA ALA A 15 6.33 0.86 0.50
C ALA A 15 6.40 0.11 -0.83
N LEU A 16 5.23 -0.15 -1.40
CA LEU A 16 5.08 -0.59 -2.78
C LEU A 16 4.16 0.37 -3.53
N PHE A 17 4.53 0.72 -4.75
CA PHE A 17 3.70 1.47 -5.68
C PHE A 17 3.37 0.59 -6.88
N PHE A 18 2.11 0.62 -7.31
CA PHE A 18 1.56 -0.26 -8.33
C PHE A 18 0.88 0.57 -9.41
N SER A 19 1.27 0.33 -10.66
CA SER A 19 0.67 1.06 -11.78
C SER A 19 -0.67 0.46 -12.14
N LYS A 20 -1.62 1.31 -12.52
CA LYS A 20 -2.88 0.89 -13.15
C LYS A 20 -2.71 0.05 -14.42
N SER A 21 -1.54 0.10 -15.03
CA SER A 21 -1.19 -0.68 -16.23
C SER A 21 -0.75 -2.11 -15.91
N LEU A 22 -0.62 -2.47 -14.63
CA LEU A 22 -0.36 -3.85 -14.22
C LEU A 22 -1.44 -4.78 -14.74
N THR A 23 -0.98 -5.89 -15.31
CA THR A 23 -1.83 -6.99 -15.74
C THR A 23 -1.32 -8.31 -15.19
N THR A 24 -2.17 -9.32 -15.16
CA THR A 24 -1.77 -10.68 -14.79
C THR A 24 -2.63 -11.72 -15.47
N GLU A 25 -2.08 -12.87 -15.78
CA GLU A 25 -2.90 -14.04 -16.09
C GLU A 25 -3.36 -14.70 -14.78
N GLY A 26 -4.67 -14.74 -14.52
CA GLY A 26 -5.23 -15.43 -13.36
C GLY A 26 -5.12 -14.66 -12.05
N ILE A 27 -4.19 -15.03 -11.17
CA ILE A 27 -3.94 -14.37 -9.88
C ILE A 27 -2.45 -14.23 -9.65
N ARG A 28 -2.03 -13.03 -9.22
CA ARG A 28 -0.67 -12.74 -8.78
C ARG A 28 -0.70 -11.96 -7.48
N PHE A 29 -0.01 -12.48 -6.47
CA PHE A 29 0.25 -11.71 -5.26
C PHE A 29 1.41 -10.75 -5.51
N LEU A 30 1.21 -9.49 -5.14
CA LEU A 30 2.16 -8.40 -5.35
C LEU A 30 3.03 -8.12 -4.12
N THR A 31 2.72 -8.78 -3.00
CA THR A 31 3.39 -8.71 -1.70
C THR A 31 3.99 -10.07 -1.36
N GLU A 32 4.99 -10.08 -0.48
CA GLU A 32 5.59 -11.32 0.02
C GLU A 32 4.70 -11.98 1.07
N HIS A 33 5.00 -13.23 1.43
CA HIS A 33 4.19 -13.99 2.38
C HIS A 33 4.28 -13.43 3.81
N GLU A 34 5.44 -12.85 4.15
CA GLU A 34 5.77 -12.31 5.46
C GLU A 34 5.32 -10.86 5.63
N ASP A 35 4.83 -10.21 4.57
CA ASP A 35 4.31 -8.85 4.64
C ASP A 35 3.02 -8.82 5.48
N ALA A 36 2.88 -7.78 6.32
CA ALA A 36 1.72 -7.64 7.20
C ALA A 36 0.42 -7.46 6.42
N PHE A 37 0.48 -7.05 5.15
CA PHE A 37 -0.69 -6.85 4.29
C PHE A 37 -0.48 -7.56 2.95
N GLN A 38 -1.45 -8.39 2.54
CA GLN A 38 -1.37 -9.09 1.26
C GLN A 38 -2.17 -8.36 0.18
N VAL A 39 -1.54 -8.06 -0.96
CA VAL A 39 -2.20 -7.47 -2.13
C VAL A 39 -2.21 -8.47 -3.27
N GLY A 40 -3.39 -8.88 -3.73
CA GLY A 40 -3.57 -9.77 -4.87
C GLY A 40 -4.17 -9.04 -6.06
N LEU A 41 -3.52 -9.14 -7.22
CA LEU A 41 -4.09 -8.77 -8.52
C LEU A 41 -4.74 -10.00 -9.15
N MET A 42 -5.95 -9.85 -9.68
CA MET A 42 -6.68 -10.94 -10.30
C MET A 42 -7.31 -10.51 -11.62
N GLU A 43 -7.11 -11.30 -12.67
CA GLU A 43 -7.84 -11.21 -13.93
C GLU A 43 -8.43 -12.58 -14.24
N ARG A 44 -9.75 -12.64 -14.43
CA ARG A 44 -10.48 -13.89 -14.62
C ARG A 44 -11.40 -13.78 -15.83
N PRO A 45 -11.44 -14.80 -16.71
CA PRO A 45 -12.36 -14.80 -17.84
C PRO A 45 -13.82 -14.89 -17.34
N LYS A 46 -14.74 -14.48 -18.21
CA LYS A 46 -16.18 -14.60 -17.96
C LYS A 46 -16.53 -16.06 -17.60
N GLY A 47 -17.24 -16.24 -16.49
CA GLY A 47 -17.70 -17.55 -16.02
C GLY A 47 -16.72 -18.29 -15.09
N TYR A 48 -15.51 -17.76 -14.85
CA TYR A 48 -14.62 -18.29 -13.82
C TYR A 48 -15.29 -18.24 -12.43
N LYS A 49 -15.17 -19.31 -11.65
CA LYS A 49 -15.75 -19.43 -10.30
C LYS A 49 -14.67 -19.71 -9.28
N VAL A 50 -14.65 -18.92 -8.21
CA VAL A 50 -13.92 -19.23 -6.98
C VAL A 50 -14.81 -20.11 -6.12
N LYS A 51 -14.30 -21.26 -5.65
CA LYS A 51 -15.06 -22.13 -4.74
C LYS A 51 -15.36 -21.37 -3.43
N PRO A 52 -16.56 -21.48 -2.85
CA PRO A 52 -16.84 -20.91 -1.53
C PRO A 52 -15.85 -21.45 -0.49
N HIS A 53 -15.25 -20.56 0.30
CA HIS A 53 -14.30 -20.92 1.36
C HIS A 53 -14.29 -19.85 2.46
N GLN A 54 -13.76 -20.22 3.62
CA GLN A 54 -13.43 -19.33 4.73
C GLN A 54 -11.94 -19.46 5.04
N HIS A 55 -11.35 -18.40 5.58
CA HIS A 55 -9.99 -18.46 6.09
C HIS A 55 -9.98 -19.10 7.48
N ALA A 56 -8.97 -19.93 7.77
CA ALA A 56 -8.77 -20.46 9.10
C ALA A 56 -8.44 -19.31 10.08
N GLU A 57 -8.89 -19.45 11.33
CA GLU A 57 -8.49 -18.53 12.39
C GLU A 57 -6.97 -18.59 12.58
N ARG A 58 -6.37 -17.42 12.78
CA ARG A 58 -4.94 -17.28 13.05
C ARG A 58 -4.74 -16.23 14.14
N SER A 59 -3.90 -16.53 15.11
CA SER A 59 -3.36 -15.52 16.02
C SER A 59 -2.19 -14.82 15.34
N THR A 60 -2.10 -13.50 15.47
CA THR A 60 -1.00 -12.71 14.91
C THR A 60 -0.76 -11.51 15.83
N GLU A 61 0.50 -11.26 16.17
CA GLU A 61 0.90 -10.06 16.88
C GLU A 61 1.11 -8.94 15.86
N LEU A 62 0.38 -7.83 16.01
CA LEU A 62 0.52 -6.64 15.18
C LEU A 62 1.25 -5.56 15.97
N ARG A 63 2.45 -5.20 15.51
CA ARG A 63 3.26 -4.14 16.12
C ARG A 63 3.06 -2.79 15.47
N THR A 64 2.70 -2.79 14.19
CA THR A 64 2.45 -1.61 13.37
C THR A 64 1.27 -1.89 12.46
N VAL A 65 0.59 -0.84 12.02
CA VAL A 65 -0.53 -0.94 11.07
C VAL A 65 0.00 -0.64 9.68
N SER A 66 -0.28 -1.53 8.74
CA SER A 66 -0.11 -1.28 7.30
C SER A 66 -1.40 -0.73 6.70
N GLU A 67 -1.25 0.05 5.63
CA GLU A 67 -2.39 0.61 4.91
C GLU A 67 -2.18 0.58 3.40
N PHE A 68 -3.28 0.29 2.71
CA PHE A 68 -3.39 0.27 1.27
C PHE A 68 -4.23 1.47 0.83
N ILE A 69 -3.78 2.17 -0.21
CA ILE A 69 -4.51 3.29 -0.79
C ILE A 69 -4.65 3.09 -2.30
N TYR A 70 -5.88 3.22 -2.79
CA TYR A 70 -6.21 3.29 -4.21
C TYR A 70 -6.56 4.72 -4.61
N VAL A 71 -5.93 5.23 -5.66
CA VAL A 71 -6.24 6.55 -6.25
C VAL A 71 -7.37 6.37 -7.25
N GLU A 72 -8.60 6.69 -6.86
CA GLU A 72 -9.75 6.55 -7.76
C GLU A 72 -9.71 7.60 -8.89
N LYS A 73 -9.36 8.86 -8.56
CA LYS A 73 -9.19 9.96 -9.54
C LYS A 73 -8.29 11.06 -9.00
N GLY A 74 -7.74 11.88 -9.90
CA GLY A 74 -6.85 13.00 -9.60
C GLY A 74 -5.37 12.60 -9.61
N LYS A 75 -4.54 13.44 -8.97
CA LYS A 75 -3.09 13.26 -8.88
C LYS A 75 -2.57 13.54 -7.47
N VAL A 76 -1.75 12.63 -6.95
CA VAL A 76 -1.16 12.72 -5.61
C VAL A 76 0.33 12.44 -5.68
N ARG A 77 1.08 13.10 -4.82
CA ARG A 77 2.50 12.89 -4.61
C ARG A 77 2.70 12.27 -3.24
N VAL A 78 3.29 11.09 -3.24
CA VAL A 78 3.55 10.31 -2.03
C VAL A 78 5.03 10.44 -1.69
N THR A 79 5.33 10.75 -0.45
CA THR A 79 6.70 10.72 0.10
C THR A 79 6.78 9.63 1.15
N VAL A 80 7.82 8.79 1.09
CA VAL A 80 8.07 7.68 2.01
C VAL A 80 9.26 8.04 2.90
N PHE A 81 9.12 7.82 4.19
CA PHE A 81 10.16 8.05 5.19
C PHE A 81 10.49 6.76 5.93
N ASP A 82 11.73 6.64 6.40
CA ASP A 82 12.07 5.68 7.44
C ASP A 82 11.59 6.14 8.83
N GLU A 83 11.81 5.31 9.84
CA GLU A 83 11.44 5.59 11.23
C GLU A 83 12.18 6.80 11.85
N ALA A 84 13.30 7.21 11.25
CA ALA A 84 14.07 8.40 11.65
C ALA A 84 13.69 9.64 10.82
N TRP A 85 12.59 9.59 10.08
CA TRP A 85 12.11 10.63 9.16
C TRP A 85 13.06 10.96 8.00
N GLY A 86 14.00 10.07 7.69
CA GLY A 86 14.81 10.14 6.47
C GLY A 86 13.95 9.83 5.25
N GLU A 87 13.94 10.73 4.25
CA GLU A 87 13.20 10.52 3.01
C GLU A 87 13.84 9.39 2.19
N LEU A 88 13.05 8.37 1.85
CA LEU A 88 13.47 7.20 1.07
C LEU A 88 13.07 7.29 -0.39
N ALA A 89 11.88 7.84 -0.66
CA ALA A 89 11.34 7.93 -2.01
C ALA A 89 10.23 8.97 -2.10
N LYS A 90 10.02 9.46 -3.33
CA LYS A 90 8.92 10.35 -3.70
C LYS A 90 8.32 9.91 -5.03
N GLN A 91 7.02 9.68 -5.07
CA GLN A 91 6.33 9.13 -6.23
C GLN A 91 5.02 9.86 -6.52
N ASP A 92 4.87 10.33 -7.76
CA ASP A 92 3.61 10.87 -8.26
C ASP A 92 2.76 9.73 -8.81
N LEU A 93 1.49 9.71 -8.42
CA LEU A 93 0.49 8.72 -8.77
C LEU A 93 -0.75 9.43 -9.32
N SER A 94 -1.47 8.75 -10.22
CA SER A 94 -2.68 9.26 -10.85
C SER A 94 -3.83 8.28 -10.71
N GLY A 95 -5.03 8.70 -11.10
CA GLY A 95 -6.22 7.83 -11.11
C GLY A 95 -5.94 6.46 -11.73
N GLY A 96 -6.29 5.41 -10.97
CA GLY A 96 -6.06 4.00 -11.24
C GLY A 96 -4.86 3.40 -10.51
N ASP A 97 -3.86 4.21 -10.14
CA ASP A 97 -2.68 3.71 -9.43
C ASP A 97 -3.01 3.43 -7.95
N PHE A 98 -2.21 2.57 -7.33
CA PHE A 98 -2.38 2.22 -5.91
C PHE A 98 -1.05 1.96 -5.23
N PHE A 99 -1.06 1.98 -3.90
CA PHE A 99 0.15 1.84 -3.11
C PHE A 99 -0.15 1.21 -1.75
N LEU A 100 0.90 0.62 -1.17
CA LEU A 100 0.86 -0.03 0.12
C LEU A 100 2.01 0.51 0.98
N PHE A 101 1.72 0.92 2.21
CA PHE A 101 2.73 1.18 3.22
C PHE A 101 2.80 0.02 4.20
N LEU A 102 4.02 -0.44 4.44
CA LEU A 102 4.31 -1.52 5.38
C LEU A 102 4.97 -0.99 6.65
N ARG A 103 5.82 0.05 6.54
CA ARG A 103 6.70 0.54 7.61
C ARG A 103 7.03 2.03 7.46
N GLY A 104 7.63 2.60 8.50
CA GLY A 104 8.09 3.99 8.51
C GLY A 104 6.95 5.00 8.53
N GLY A 105 7.20 6.16 7.93
CA GLY A 105 6.22 7.24 7.79
C GLY A 105 5.93 7.55 6.33
N HIS A 106 4.85 8.28 6.07
CA HIS A 106 4.55 8.76 4.73
C HIS A 106 3.85 10.12 4.77
N ALA A 107 3.89 10.84 3.66
CA ALA A 107 3.13 12.07 3.43
C ALA A 107 2.46 12.01 2.05
N LEU A 108 1.23 12.52 1.96
CA LEU A 108 0.46 12.62 0.73
C LEU A 108 0.19 14.09 0.43
N GLU A 109 0.62 14.55 -0.73
CA GLU A 109 0.39 15.90 -1.24
C GLU A 109 -0.53 15.81 -2.48
N ALA A 110 -1.73 16.36 -2.38
CA ALA A 110 -2.63 16.43 -3.53
C ALA A 110 -2.08 17.46 -4.55
N LEU A 111 -1.65 16.99 -5.71
CA LEU A 111 -1.17 17.84 -6.81
C LEU A 111 -2.34 18.40 -7.64
N GLU A 112 -3.46 17.69 -7.60
CA GLU A 112 -4.75 18.04 -8.20
C GLU A 112 -5.88 17.57 -7.25
N PRO A 113 -7.14 18.01 -7.43
CA PRO A 113 -8.27 17.43 -6.70
C PRO A 113 -8.30 15.91 -6.82
N VAL A 114 -8.08 15.22 -5.71
CA VAL A 114 -7.89 13.76 -5.65
C VAL A 114 -8.98 13.11 -4.82
N ARG A 115 -9.44 11.93 -5.26
CA ARG A 115 -10.25 11.02 -4.44
C ARG A 115 -9.51 9.70 -4.31
N MET A 116 -9.37 9.26 -3.07
CA MET A 116 -8.65 8.04 -2.72
C MET A 116 -9.52 7.17 -1.83
N ILE A 117 -9.27 5.86 -1.85
CA ILE A 117 -9.89 4.87 -0.96
C ILE A 117 -8.76 4.25 -0.15
N GLU A 118 -8.86 4.31 1.17
CA GLU A 118 -7.88 3.76 2.09
C GLU A 118 -8.45 2.53 2.81
N VAL A 119 -7.62 1.51 2.98
CA VAL A 119 -7.90 0.30 3.77
C VAL A 119 -6.76 0.11 4.75
N LYS A 120 -7.07 0.09 6.04
CA LYS A 120 -6.10 -0.12 7.12
C LYS A 120 -6.23 -1.50 7.73
N GLN A 121 -5.10 -2.04 8.20
CA GLN A 121 -5.10 -3.29 8.97
C GLN A 121 -5.77 -3.11 10.33
N GLY A 122 -6.67 -4.04 10.68
CA GLY A 122 -7.28 -4.11 12.02
C GLY A 122 -6.50 -5.02 12.97
N PRO A 123 -6.88 -5.07 14.27
CA PRO A 123 -8.04 -4.41 14.87
C PRO A 123 -7.85 -2.89 14.95
N PHE A 124 -8.91 -2.14 14.69
CA PHE A 124 -8.86 -0.68 14.76
C PHE A 124 -8.99 -0.22 16.22
N SER A 125 -7.86 0.18 16.82
CA SER A 125 -7.79 0.66 18.21
C SER A 125 -7.77 2.20 18.33
N GLY A 126 -8.11 2.92 17.26
CA GLY A 126 -7.81 4.35 17.07
C GLY A 126 -6.56 4.57 16.22
N ASP A 127 -6.29 5.82 15.82
CA ASP A 127 -5.19 6.16 14.91
C ASP A 127 -4.11 7.01 15.65
N PRO A 128 -3.30 6.42 16.56
CA PRO A 128 -2.20 7.13 17.18
C PRO A 128 -1.11 7.38 16.12
N LYS A 129 -1.20 8.52 15.44
CA LYS A 129 -0.19 8.96 14.47
C LYS A 129 0.99 9.60 15.18
N VAL A 130 2.20 9.20 14.80
CA VAL A 130 3.43 9.93 15.13
C VAL A 130 3.71 10.87 13.97
N PHE A 131 3.71 12.18 14.23
CA PHE A 131 4.00 13.19 13.21
C PHE A 131 5.47 13.62 13.28
N ARG A 132 6.05 13.93 12.12
CA ARG A 132 7.37 14.56 12.04
C ARG A 132 7.31 15.93 12.69
N GLU A 133 8.16 16.18 13.67
CA GLU A 133 8.33 17.52 14.22
C GLU A 133 8.86 18.45 13.13
N GLN A 134 8.12 19.51 12.83
CA GLN A 134 8.61 20.60 12.00
C GLN A 134 9.40 21.53 12.90
N SER A 135 10.70 21.67 12.66
CA SER A 135 11.49 22.74 13.27
C SER A 135 10.82 24.08 12.91
N LYS A 136 10.41 24.84 13.93
CA LYS A 136 9.84 26.19 13.76
C LYS A 136 10.82 27.14 13.08
#